data_AF-A0A6A6F199-F1
#
_entry.id   AF-A0A6A6F199-F1
#
_cell.length_a   1.000
_cell.length_b   1.000
_cell.length_c   1.000
_cell.angle_alpha   90.00
_cell.angle_beta   90.00
_cell.angle_gamma   90.00
#
_symmetry.space_group_name_H-M   'P 1'
#
loop_
_entity.id
_entity.type
_entity.pdbx_description
1 polymer ?
#
loop_
_entity_poly.entity_id
_entity_poly.type
_entity_poly.pdbx_seq_one_letter_code
_entity_poly.pdbx_strand_id
1 'polypeptide(L)'
;RLDTLWAHYLDLLDDYTTAQAAIKEHMASGYFALAQANFKSSRGRYGHDYYDERAAAITRAVLNSQDESVSIKIQKHVVLKEAPSTQDSKSSETHERALSDDEQDTRSTETSQPMQIPTPAATPEPESKQESIDSIETAKPQADLHDPIRWFGILVPPTLRQAQKSFTNAILDSSSLEKAANSSRRMREVEVEIGKLRKVIKK
;
A
#
# COMPACT_ATOMS: atom_id res chain seq x y z
N ARG A 1 -37.38 -27.21 6.67
CA ARG A 1 -36.00 -27.33 6.12
C ARG A 1 -35.78 -26.42 4.91
N LEU A 2 -36.72 -26.29 3.97
CA LEU A 2 -36.59 -25.31 2.90
C LEU A 2 -36.69 -23.87 3.45
N ASP A 3 -37.68 -23.61 4.31
CA ASP A 3 -37.90 -22.27 4.89
C ASP A 3 -36.71 -21.80 5.72
N THR A 4 -36.05 -22.72 6.45
CA THR A 4 -34.83 -22.41 7.22
C THR A 4 -33.66 -22.02 6.33
N LEU A 5 -33.53 -22.61 5.13
CA LEU A 5 -32.51 -22.21 4.16
C LEU A 5 -32.82 -20.86 3.52
N TRP A 6 -34.10 -20.57 3.26
CA TRP A 6 -34.51 -19.25 2.77
C TRP A 6 -34.27 -18.16 3.81
N ALA A 7 -34.60 -18.41 5.08
CA ALA A 7 -34.29 -17.49 6.18
C ALA A 7 -32.78 -17.23 6.23
N HIS A 8 -31.96 -18.28 6.26
CA HIS A 8 -30.50 -18.14 6.25
C HIS A 8 -29.96 -17.40 5.01
N TYR A 9 -30.53 -17.63 3.83
CA TYR A 9 -30.17 -16.89 2.62
C TYR A 9 -30.48 -15.39 2.75
N LEU A 10 -31.64 -15.05 3.33
CA LEU A 10 -32.03 -13.65 3.54
C LEU A 10 -31.13 -12.97 4.57
N ASP A 11 -30.75 -13.67 5.64
CA ASP A 11 -29.78 -13.16 6.63
C ASP A 11 -28.42 -12.88 5.97
N LEU A 12 -27.92 -13.80 5.14
CA LEU A 12 -26.67 -13.61 4.38
C LEU A 12 -26.76 -12.46 3.37
N LEU A 13 -27.93 -12.26 2.76
CA LEU A 13 -28.18 -11.14 1.85
C LEU A 13 -28.16 -9.81 2.60
N ASP A 14 -28.75 -9.74 3.79
CA ASP A 14 -28.69 -8.56 4.65
C ASP A 14 -27.24 -8.24 5.04
N ASP A 15 -26.50 -9.24 5.52
CA ASP A 15 -25.06 -9.12 5.82
C ASP A 15 -24.25 -8.62 4.62
N TYR A 16 -24.52 -9.15 3.42
CA TYR A 16 -23.84 -8.73 2.21
C TYR A 16 -24.16 -7.28 1.85
N THR A 17 -25.43 -6.88 1.91
CA THR A 17 -25.86 -5.54 1.51
C THR A 17 -25.41 -4.46 2.49
N THR A 18 -25.47 -4.74 3.80
CA THR A 18 -24.96 -3.84 4.85
C THR A 18 -23.44 -3.66 4.73
N ALA A 19 -22.71 -4.76 4.49
CA ALA A 19 -21.27 -4.70 4.24
C ALA A 19 -20.93 -3.91 2.97
N GLN A 20 -21.67 -4.11 1.87
CA GLN A 20 -21.52 -3.34 0.64
C GLN A 20 -21.77 -1.84 0.85
N ALA A 21 -22.76 -1.46 1.66
CA ALA A 21 -23.05 -0.06 1.97
C ALA A 21 -21.86 0.61 2.69
N ALA A 22 -21.28 -0.06 3.69
CA ALA A 22 -20.12 0.44 4.42
C ALA A 22 -18.88 0.59 3.51
N ILE A 23 -18.61 -0.37 2.62
CA ILE A 23 -17.51 -0.27 1.65
C ILE A 23 -17.73 0.94 0.72
N LYS A 24 -18.95 1.12 0.22
CA LYS A 24 -19.30 2.24 -0.67
C LYS A 24 -19.09 3.59 -0.01
N GLU A 25 -19.45 3.72 1.27
CA GLU A 25 -19.26 4.97 2.03
C GLU A 25 -17.77 5.35 2.11
N HIS A 26 -16.92 4.40 2.52
CA HIS A 26 -15.48 4.64 2.59
C HIS A 26 -14.86 4.90 1.22
N MET A 27 -15.27 4.15 0.19
CA MET A 27 -14.83 4.39 -1.18
C MET A 27 -15.22 5.78 -1.68
N ALA A 28 -16.47 6.21 -1.47
CA ALA A 28 -16.95 7.52 -1.88
C ALA A 28 -16.17 8.65 -1.18
N SER A 29 -15.95 8.53 0.12
CA SER A 29 -15.10 9.44 0.90
C SER A 29 -13.66 9.50 0.35
N GLY A 30 -13.07 8.33 0.06
CA GLY A 30 -11.72 8.23 -0.50
C GLY A 30 -11.59 8.89 -1.86
N TYR A 31 -12.52 8.63 -2.77
CA TYR A 31 -12.54 9.26 -4.10
C TYR A 31 -12.75 10.77 -4.03
N PHE A 32 -13.60 11.24 -3.13
CA PHE A 32 -13.80 12.67 -2.94
C PHE A 32 -12.53 13.37 -2.44
N ALA A 33 -11.86 12.78 -1.43
CA ALA A 33 -10.60 13.30 -0.91
C ALA A 33 -9.48 13.26 -1.98
N LEU A 34 -9.43 12.21 -2.79
CA LEU A 34 -8.51 12.09 -3.91
C LEU A 34 -8.76 13.14 -4.99
N ALA A 35 -10.03 13.39 -5.35
CA ALA A 35 -10.40 14.43 -6.29
C ALA A 35 -9.99 15.82 -5.77
N GLN A 36 -10.21 16.08 -4.48
CA GLN A 36 -9.77 17.33 -3.84
C GLN A 36 -8.24 17.47 -3.85
N ALA A 37 -7.50 16.38 -3.60
CA ALA A 37 -6.04 16.36 -3.69
C ALA A 37 -5.56 16.67 -5.11
N ASN A 38 -6.16 16.03 -6.11
CA ASN A 38 -5.84 16.24 -7.53
C ASN A 38 -6.13 17.68 -7.97
N PHE A 39 -7.23 18.28 -7.49
CA PHE A 39 -7.57 19.67 -7.80
C PHE A 39 -6.55 20.66 -7.23
N LYS A 40 -6.02 20.40 -6.04
CA LYS A 40 -5.04 21.26 -5.36
C LYS A 40 -3.59 20.98 -5.77
N SER A 41 -3.36 19.98 -6.62
CA SER A 41 -2.01 19.58 -7.02
C SER A 41 -1.48 20.49 -8.13
N SER A 42 -0.30 21.09 -7.90
CA SER A 42 0.42 21.84 -8.93
C SER A 42 1.26 20.95 -9.86
N ARG A 43 1.52 19.70 -9.47
CA ARG A 43 2.39 18.74 -10.20
C ARG A 43 1.64 17.72 -11.04
N GLY A 44 0.34 17.94 -11.27
CA GLY A 44 -0.52 17.00 -11.97
C GLY A 44 -1.25 16.03 -11.04
N ARG A 45 -1.92 15.03 -11.62
CA ARG A 45 -2.79 14.10 -10.88
C ARG A 45 -1.95 13.04 -10.16
N TYR A 46 -2.36 12.68 -8.95
CA TYR A 46 -1.85 11.52 -8.24
C TYR A 46 -2.34 10.25 -8.96
N GLY A 47 -1.41 9.41 -9.39
CA GLY A 47 -1.71 8.25 -10.20
C GLY A 47 -0.52 7.32 -10.34
N HIS A 48 -0.59 6.41 -11.31
CA HIS A 48 0.42 5.37 -11.53
C HIS A 48 1.80 5.92 -11.84
N ASP A 49 1.91 7.14 -12.37
CA ASP A 49 3.19 7.79 -12.71
C ASP A 49 4.11 7.96 -11.49
N TYR A 50 3.53 7.91 -10.29
CA TYR A 50 4.26 8.01 -9.03
C TYR A 50 4.58 6.64 -8.42
N TYR A 51 4.13 5.53 -9.01
CA TYR A 51 4.39 4.21 -8.43
C TYR A 51 5.84 3.80 -8.65
N ASP A 52 6.52 3.44 -7.57
CA ASP A 52 7.82 2.79 -7.61
C ASP A 52 7.61 1.30 -7.98
N GLU A 53 8.45 0.75 -8.88
CA GLU A 53 8.44 -0.68 -9.25
C GLU A 53 8.68 -1.59 -8.04
N ARG A 54 9.18 -1.03 -6.93
CA ARG A 54 9.33 -1.72 -5.64
C ARG A 54 8.02 -1.92 -4.90
N ALA A 55 6.89 -1.48 -5.43
CA ALA A 55 5.58 -1.62 -4.81
C ALA A 55 5.22 -3.08 -4.45
N ALA A 56 5.14 -3.39 -3.16
CA ALA A 56 4.59 -4.64 -2.66
C ALA A 56 3.19 -4.43 -2.08
N ALA A 57 2.35 -5.47 -2.20
CA ALA A 57 1.02 -5.48 -1.61
C ALA A 57 1.11 -5.44 -0.07
N ILE A 58 0.53 -4.38 0.52
CA ILE A 58 0.46 -4.17 1.98
C ILE A 58 -0.71 -4.90 2.59
N THR A 59 -1.70 -5.30 1.78
CA THR A 59 -2.87 -6.04 2.23
C THR A 59 -3.01 -7.30 1.39
N ARG A 60 -3.26 -8.43 2.05
CA ARG A 60 -3.46 -9.73 1.40
C ARG A 60 -4.77 -10.35 1.87
N ALA A 61 -5.43 -11.04 0.94
CA ALA A 61 -6.53 -11.94 1.26
C ALA A 61 -5.96 -13.35 1.47
N VAL A 62 -6.25 -13.94 2.62
CA VAL A 62 -5.87 -15.30 3.01
C VAL A 62 -7.10 -16.18 2.96
N LEU A 63 -6.97 -17.29 2.27
CA LEU A 63 -8.00 -18.31 2.18
C LEU A 63 -7.74 -19.37 3.25
N ASN A 64 -8.65 -19.52 4.20
CA ASN A 64 -8.60 -20.61 5.17
C ASN A 64 -9.56 -21.69 4.73
N SER A 65 -9.07 -22.90 4.51
CA SER A 65 -9.87 -24.08 4.24
C SER A 65 -9.84 -25.00 5.47
N GLN A 66 -10.96 -25.12 6.19
CA GLN A 66 -11.14 -26.12 7.25
C GLN A 66 -12.40 -26.94 6.98
N ASP A 67 -12.25 -28.27 6.99
CA ASP A 67 -13.32 -29.26 7.00
C ASP A 67 -14.51 -28.91 6.07
N GLU A 68 -14.21 -28.72 4.78
CA GLU A 68 -15.12 -28.32 3.68
C GLU A 68 -15.60 -26.86 3.66
N SER A 69 -15.44 -26.11 4.74
CA SER A 69 -15.75 -24.68 4.77
C SER A 69 -14.51 -23.85 4.42
N VAL A 70 -14.64 -22.98 3.42
CA VAL A 70 -13.57 -22.06 3.03
C VAL A 70 -13.98 -20.63 3.44
N SER A 71 -13.09 -19.92 4.12
CA SER A 71 -13.32 -18.54 4.57
C SER A 71 -12.20 -17.62 4.10
N ILE A 72 -12.57 -16.40 3.73
CA ILE A 72 -11.65 -15.36 3.29
C ILE A 72 -11.41 -14.42 4.48
N LYS A 73 -10.15 -14.20 4.82
CA LYS A 73 -9.70 -13.17 5.77
C LYS A 73 -8.79 -12.18 5.06
N ILE A 74 -8.84 -10.92 5.43
CA ILE A 74 -8.07 -9.83 4.86
C ILE A 74 -7.16 -9.31 5.95
N GLN A 75 -5.86 -9.36 5.70
CA GLN A 75 -4.86 -8.99 6.70
C GLN A 75 -3.82 -8.04 6.09
N LYS A 76 -3.34 -7.12 6.92
CA LYS A 76 -2.19 -6.28 6.56
C LYS A 76 -0.94 -7.16 6.53
N HIS A 77 -0.31 -7.27 5.38
CA HIS A 77 0.96 -7.93 5.18
C HIS A 77 2.09 -6.97 5.54
N VAL A 78 2.70 -7.21 6.70
CA VAL A 78 3.92 -6.51 7.12
C VAL A 78 5.10 -7.35 6.65
N VAL A 79 5.86 -6.86 5.66
CA VAL A 79 7.15 -7.45 5.31
C VAL A 79 8.13 -7.06 6.41
N LEU A 80 8.26 -7.92 7.42
CA LEU A 80 9.44 -7.86 8.28
C LEU A 80 10.62 -8.26 7.41
N LYS A 81 11.51 -7.30 7.16
CA LYS A 81 12.75 -7.53 6.43
C LYS A 81 13.62 -8.41 7.32
N GLU A 82 13.62 -9.72 7.10
CA GLU A 82 14.62 -10.60 7.70
C GLU A 82 16.00 -10.10 7.27
N ALA A 83 16.82 -9.74 8.24
CA ALA A 83 18.22 -9.42 8.00
C ALA A 83 18.89 -10.68 7.43
N PRO A 84 19.63 -10.61 6.30
CA PRO A 84 20.32 -11.77 5.80
C PRO A 84 21.42 -12.17 6.79
N SER A 85 21.23 -13.30 7.46
CA SER A 85 22.31 -14.01 8.13
C SER A 85 23.30 -14.49 7.08
N THR A 86 24.44 -13.82 7.02
CA THR A 86 25.59 -14.16 6.20
C THR A 86 26.21 -15.46 6.73
N GLN A 87 25.95 -16.60 6.08
CA GLN A 87 26.89 -17.74 6.08
C GLN A 87 26.85 -18.48 4.74
N ASP A 88 28.05 -18.61 4.18
CA ASP A 88 28.52 -19.52 3.14
C ASP A 88 28.06 -19.35 1.68
N SER A 89 28.87 -19.60 0.65
CA SER A 89 30.32 -19.63 0.41
C SER A 89 30.44 -20.17 -1.03
N LYS A 90 31.16 -19.43 -1.89
CA LYS A 90 31.87 -19.86 -3.11
C LYS A 90 31.14 -20.17 -4.44
N SER A 91 31.75 -19.52 -5.45
CA SER A 91 32.06 -19.91 -6.84
C SER A 91 30.93 -19.97 -7.88
N SER A 92 30.91 -19.03 -8.82
CA SER A 92 31.68 -19.16 -10.07
C SER A 92 31.58 -17.89 -10.91
N GLU A 93 32.69 -17.17 -11.05
CA GLU A 93 32.93 -16.24 -12.16
C GLU A 93 33.46 -17.05 -13.34
N THR A 94 33.03 -16.74 -14.58
CA THR A 94 33.82 -16.83 -15.83
C THR A 94 32.99 -16.30 -17.02
N HIS A 95 33.41 -15.11 -17.51
CA HIS A 95 33.52 -14.65 -18.92
C HIS A 95 32.27 -14.57 -19.83
N GLU A 96 32.11 -13.62 -20.79
CA GLU A 96 32.89 -12.53 -21.38
C GLU A 96 31.89 -11.68 -22.24
N ARG A 97 31.90 -10.33 -22.20
CA ARG A 97 32.57 -9.39 -23.16
C ARG A 97 31.74 -9.01 -24.40
N ALA A 98 31.41 -7.72 -24.49
CA ALA A 98 31.54 -6.92 -25.71
C ALA A 98 31.34 -5.43 -25.40
N LEU A 99 32.44 -4.68 -25.43
CA LEU A 99 32.51 -3.23 -25.65
C LEU A 99 32.88 -3.01 -27.12
N SER A 100 32.25 -2.04 -27.77
CA SER A 100 32.76 -1.24 -28.90
C SER A 100 31.76 -0.09 -29.10
N ASP A 101 32.04 1.16 -28.72
CA ASP A 101 32.93 2.17 -29.33
C ASP A 101 32.43 2.70 -30.69
N ASP A 102 32.05 3.98 -30.72
CA ASP A 102 32.38 5.04 -31.70
C ASP A 102 31.55 6.30 -31.34
N GLU A 103 32.17 7.40 -30.88
CA GLU A 103 32.55 8.59 -31.66
C GLU A 103 31.35 9.30 -32.34
N GLN A 104 31.14 10.61 -32.37
CA GLN A 104 31.81 11.86 -32.02
C GLN A 104 30.68 12.91 -32.16
N ASP A 105 30.60 13.95 -31.35
CA ASP A 105 30.57 15.30 -31.92
C ASP A 105 30.90 16.37 -30.86
N THR A 106 31.98 17.07 -31.17
CA THR A 106 32.49 18.24 -30.49
C THR A 106 31.84 19.49 -31.08
N ARG A 107 31.20 20.33 -30.26
CA ARG A 107 31.16 21.76 -30.61
C ARG A 107 31.19 22.67 -29.39
N SER A 108 32.37 23.23 -29.20
CA SER A 108 32.70 24.38 -28.38
C SER A 108 31.81 25.58 -28.69
N THR A 109 31.33 26.27 -27.66
CA THR A 109 31.23 27.73 -27.69
C THR A 109 31.57 28.28 -26.31
N GLU A 110 32.66 29.02 -26.26
CA GLU A 110 33.16 29.74 -25.10
C GLU A 110 32.32 31.00 -24.82
N THR A 111 32.60 31.56 -23.64
CA THR A 111 32.56 33.00 -23.28
C THR A 111 31.37 33.44 -22.41
N SER A 112 31.60 33.56 -21.09
CA SER A 112 31.78 34.86 -20.40
C SER A 112 31.37 34.83 -18.91
N GLN A 113 32.40 34.86 -18.06
CA GLN A 113 32.52 35.59 -16.77
C GLN A 113 31.58 35.29 -15.58
N PRO A 114 32.13 34.81 -14.44
CA PRO A 114 31.48 34.95 -13.12
C PRO A 114 31.90 36.27 -12.47
N MET A 115 30.92 37.15 -12.18
CA MET A 115 31.16 38.34 -11.37
C MET A 115 31.38 37.95 -9.90
N GLN A 116 32.52 38.42 -9.38
CA GLN A 116 32.98 38.30 -8.00
C GLN A 116 32.15 39.19 -7.07
N ILE A 117 31.73 38.66 -5.93
CA ILE A 117 31.23 39.43 -4.79
C ILE A 117 32.35 39.48 -3.74
N PRO A 118 32.85 40.67 -3.35
CA PRO A 118 33.83 40.77 -2.26
C PRO A 118 33.15 40.74 -0.89
N THR A 119 33.68 39.91 0.00
CA THR A 119 33.47 39.95 1.46
C THR A 119 34.39 41.00 2.10
N PRO A 120 33.99 41.60 3.24
CA PRO A 120 34.97 41.88 4.30
C PRO A 120 34.56 41.35 5.70
N ALA A 121 35.43 40.47 6.20
CA ALA A 121 35.99 40.24 7.55
C ALA A 121 35.32 40.67 8.88
N ALA A 122 35.44 39.72 9.84
CA ALA A 122 35.70 39.79 11.31
C ALA A 122 34.55 40.22 12.26
N THR A 123 33.91 39.33 13.05
CA THR A 123 34.32 38.61 14.30
C THR A 123 34.40 39.57 15.52
N PRO A 124 33.73 39.33 16.68
CA PRO A 124 33.99 38.14 17.52
C PRO A 124 32.81 37.43 18.21
N GLU A 125 33.11 36.17 18.51
CA GLU A 125 32.48 35.21 19.43
C GLU A 125 32.66 35.65 20.91
N PRO A 126 31.93 35.05 21.86
CA PRO A 126 32.66 34.11 22.73
C PRO A 126 31.89 32.85 23.16
N GLU A 127 32.65 31.75 23.20
CA GLU A 127 32.76 30.71 24.24
C GLU A 127 31.49 29.91 24.63
N SER A 128 31.39 28.65 24.21
CA SER A 128 31.97 27.43 24.84
C SER A 128 31.18 26.91 26.05
N LYS A 129 30.58 25.73 25.85
CA LYS A 129 30.66 24.56 26.75
C LYS A 129 30.11 23.32 26.05
N GLN A 130 31.03 22.50 25.56
CA GLN A 130 30.82 21.08 25.28
C GLN A 130 30.91 20.33 26.60
N GLU A 131 29.91 19.51 26.96
CA GLU A 131 30.15 18.31 27.78
C GLU A 131 29.24 17.14 27.34
N SER A 132 29.94 16.04 27.06
CA SER A 132 29.61 14.62 27.27
C SER A 132 28.38 13.99 26.61
N ILE A 133 28.74 13.12 25.66
CA ILE A 133 28.10 11.87 25.25
C ILE A 133 27.83 10.96 26.47
N ASP A 134 26.58 10.53 26.65
CA ASP A 134 26.21 9.17 27.05
C ASP A 134 24.72 8.97 26.71
N SER A 135 24.41 8.19 25.68
CA SER A 135 24.09 6.75 25.80
C SER A 135 22.75 6.53 26.52
N ILE A 136 21.74 6.14 25.73
CA ILE A 136 20.68 5.13 25.98
C ILE A 136 19.30 5.60 25.48
N GLU A 137 18.70 4.73 24.67
CA GLU A 137 17.28 4.65 24.29
C GLU A 137 16.71 5.81 23.45
N THR A 138 16.40 5.59 22.18
CA THR A 138 15.36 4.66 21.77
C THR A 138 15.58 4.32 20.29
N ALA A 139 15.63 3.03 19.97
CA ALA A 139 15.48 2.60 18.60
C ALA A 139 14.12 3.12 18.10
N LYS A 140 14.14 4.20 17.31
CA LYS A 140 12.97 4.60 16.53
C LYS A 140 12.55 3.37 15.73
N PRO A 141 11.25 2.99 15.74
CA PRO A 141 10.79 2.00 14.78
C PRO A 141 11.17 2.57 13.42
N GLN A 142 12.02 1.84 12.68
CA GLN A 142 12.34 2.16 11.30
C GLN A 142 10.99 2.21 10.58
N ALA A 143 10.46 3.42 10.42
CA ALA A 143 9.15 3.66 9.86
C ALA A 143 9.09 2.88 8.57
N ASP A 144 8.14 1.93 8.48
CA ASP A 144 7.87 1.08 7.33
C ASP A 144 8.37 1.79 6.07
N LEU A 145 9.56 1.42 5.60
CA LEU A 145 10.23 2.04 4.44
C LEU A 145 9.45 1.81 3.13
N HIS A 146 8.20 1.36 3.27
CA HIS A 146 7.32 0.81 2.28
C HIS A 146 5.91 1.41 2.33
N ASP A 147 5.67 2.49 3.10
CA ASP A 147 4.37 3.17 3.00
C ASP A 147 4.21 3.84 1.62
N PRO A 148 3.25 3.38 0.79
CA PRO A 148 3.09 3.80 -0.60
C PRO A 148 2.70 5.27 -0.71
N ILE A 149 2.19 5.87 0.37
CA ILE A 149 1.87 7.29 0.39
C ILE A 149 3.10 8.16 0.13
N ARG A 150 4.29 7.66 0.52
CA ARG A 150 5.56 8.39 0.37
C ARG A 150 6.06 8.40 -1.06
N TRP A 151 5.50 7.57 -1.94
CA TRP A 151 5.82 7.60 -3.38
C TRP A 151 5.34 8.89 -4.05
N PHE A 152 4.35 9.58 -3.48
CA PHE A 152 3.88 10.87 -3.96
C PHE A 152 4.72 12.06 -3.47
N GLY A 153 5.90 11.80 -2.91
CA GLY A 153 6.87 12.79 -2.47
C GLY A 153 6.96 12.96 -0.95
N ILE A 154 7.94 13.75 -0.52
CA ILE A 154 8.26 13.97 0.90
C ILE A 154 7.13 14.74 1.61
N LEU A 155 6.49 15.67 0.90
CA LEU A 155 5.41 16.50 1.42
C LEU A 155 4.06 16.08 0.83
N VAL A 156 3.48 15.02 1.40
CA VAL A 156 2.16 14.55 0.98
C VAL A 156 1.05 15.45 1.54
N PRO A 157 0.13 15.97 0.70
CA PRO A 157 -1.01 16.77 1.15
C PRO A 157 -1.92 16.00 2.13
N PRO A 158 -2.54 16.68 3.10
CA PRO A 158 -3.42 16.04 4.07
C PRO A 158 -4.63 15.34 3.41
N THR A 159 -5.14 15.90 2.29
CA THR A 159 -6.25 15.31 1.53
C THR A 159 -5.87 13.98 0.88
N LEU A 160 -4.62 13.81 0.46
CA LEU A 160 -4.15 12.54 -0.10
C LEU A 160 -3.99 11.47 0.98
N ARG A 161 -3.49 11.85 2.16
CA ARG A 161 -3.46 10.95 3.34
C ARG A 161 -4.87 10.56 3.78
N GLN A 162 -5.81 11.50 3.72
CA GLN A 162 -7.22 11.21 4.00
C GLN A 162 -7.79 10.23 2.99
N ALA A 163 -7.48 10.38 1.70
CA ALA A 163 -7.91 9.44 0.67
C ALA A 163 -7.36 8.03 0.94
N GLN A 164 -6.06 7.91 1.22
CA GLN A 164 -5.44 6.63 1.60
C GLN A 164 -6.14 6.03 2.80
N LYS A 165 -6.36 6.80 3.87
CA LYS A 165 -7.05 6.33 5.08
C LYS A 165 -8.46 5.82 4.77
N SER A 166 -9.24 6.56 3.99
CA SER A 166 -10.58 6.11 3.61
C SER A 166 -10.55 4.80 2.80
N PHE A 167 -9.62 4.65 1.85
CA PHE A 167 -9.46 3.41 1.10
C PHE A 167 -8.96 2.24 1.95
N THR A 168 -8.01 2.47 2.86
CA THR A 168 -7.55 1.43 3.80
C THR A 168 -8.68 1.01 4.71
N ASN A 169 -9.52 1.94 5.16
CA ASN A 169 -10.65 1.64 6.02
C ASN A 169 -11.74 0.82 5.31
N ALA A 170 -11.99 1.10 4.02
CA ALA A 170 -12.88 0.29 3.18
C ALA A 170 -12.48 -1.18 3.13
N ILE A 171 -11.18 -1.47 3.29
CA ILE A 171 -10.60 -2.80 3.15
C ILE A 171 -10.38 -3.47 4.51
N LEU A 172 -9.85 -2.73 5.50
CA LEU A 172 -9.30 -3.29 6.75
C LEU A 172 -10.16 -3.03 7.99
N ASP A 173 -10.78 -1.85 8.11
CA ASP A 173 -11.24 -1.34 9.41
C ASP A 173 -12.65 -1.85 9.78
N SER A 174 -13.52 -1.99 8.78
CA SER A 174 -14.91 -2.39 9.02
C SER A 174 -15.16 -3.91 8.95
N SER A 175 -14.15 -4.73 8.64
CA SER A 175 -14.29 -6.13 8.19
C SER A 175 -15.34 -6.32 7.09
N SER A 176 -15.86 -5.23 6.50
CA SER A 176 -17.00 -5.27 5.60
C SER A 176 -16.64 -6.00 4.32
N LEU A 177 -15.40 -5.85 3.84
CA LEU A 177 -14.95 -6.58 2.67
C LEU A 177 -14.85 -8.10 2.94
N GLU A 178 -14.40 -8.50 4.13
CA GLU A 178 -14.40 -9.91 4.54
C GLU A 178 -15.84 -10.46 4.63
N LYS A 179 -16.73 -9.73 5.30
CA LYS A 179 -18.15 -10.09 5.44
C LYS A 179 -18.82 -10.22 4.08
N ALA A 180 -18.68 -9.21 3.22
CA ALA A 180 -19.26 -9.24 1.87
C ALA A 180 -18.74 -10.44 1.05
N ALA A 181 -17.43 -10.71 1.09
CA ALA A 181 -16.85 -11.83 0.37
C ALA A 181 -17.36 -13.19 0.90
N ASN A 182 -17.38 -13.36 2.23
CA ASN A 182 -17.83 -14.59 2.86
C ASN A 182 -19.35 -14.81 2.69
N SER A 183 -20.16 -13.78 2.85
CA SER A 183 -21.62 -13.85 2.67
C SER A 183 -21.97 -14.17 1.22
N SER A 184 -21.36 -13.50 0.23
CA SER A 184 -21.60 -13.80 -1.20
C SER A 184 -21.27 -15.26 -1.54
N ARG A 185 -20.19 -15.79 -0.96
CA ARG A 185 -19.79 -17.18 -1.15
C ARG A 185 -20.77 -18.16 -0.46
N ARG A 186 -21.15 -17.91 0.78
CA ARG A 186 -22.13 -18.73 1.52
C ARG A 186 -23.52 -18.71 0.86
N MET A 187 -23.94 -17.58 0.31
CA MET A 187 -25.20 -17.47 -0.44
C MET A 187 -25.25 -18.49 -1.58
N ARG A 188 -24.16 -18.62 -2.35
CA ARG A 188 -24.07 -19.62 -3.44
C ARG A 188 -24.18 -21.06 -2.93
N GLU A 189 -23.60 -21.36 -1.77
CA GLU A 189 -23.70 -22.69 -1.15
C GLU A 189 -25.17 -23.00 -0.79
N VAL A 190 -25.85 -22.04 -0.16
CA VAL A 190 -27.27 -22.17 0.21
C VAL A 190 -28.17 -22.28 -1.01
N GLU A 191 -27.93 -21.51 -2.08
CA GLU A 191 -28.66 -21.62 -3.35
C GLU A 191 -28.58 -23.03 -3.94
N VAL A 192 -27.40 -23.65 -3.89
CA VAL A 192 -27.19 -25.03 -4.35
C VAL A 192 -27.99 -26.01 -3.50
N GLU A 193 -28.00 -25.85 -2.17
CA GLU A 193 -28.77 -26.70 -1.27
C GLU A 193 -30.29 -26.56 -1.47
N ILE A 194 -30.78 -25.33 -1.63
CA ILE A 194 -32.17 -25.03 -1.96
C ILE A 194 -32.54 -25.72 -3.29
N GLY A 195 -31.68 -25.61 -4.30
CA GLY A 195 -31.86 -26.25 -5.59
C GLY A 195 -31.94 -27.78 -5.49
N LYS A 196 -31.08 -28.40 -4.68
CA LYS A 196 -31.10 -29.85 -4.40
C LYS A 196 -32.39 -30.28 -3.70
N LEU A 197 -32.78 -29.60 -2.62
CA LEU A 197 -33.99 -29.94 -1.86
C LEU A 197 -35.27 -29.75 -2.67
N ARG A 198 -35.36 -28.70 -3.49
CA ARG A 198 -36.49 -28.49 -4.39
C ARG A 198 -36.65 -29.65 -5.39
N LYS A 199 -35.55 -30.21 -5.90
CA LYS A 199 -35.59 -31.39 -6.78
C LYS A 199 -36.07 -32.63 -6.05
N VAL A 200 -35.68 -32.82 -4.79
CA VAL A 200 -36.11 -33.96 -3.96
C VAL A 200 -37.60 -33.87 -3.63
N ILE A 201 -38.12 -32.69 -3.27
CA ILE A 201 -39.54 -32.49 -2.93
C ILE A 201 -40.46 -32.68 -4.14
N LYS A 202 -39.96 -32.39 -5.35
CA LYS A 202 -40.73 -32.54 -6.60
C LYS A 202 -40.82 -34.00 -7.07
N LYS A 203 -40.00 -34.89 -6.53
CA LYS A 203 -39.93 -36.31 -6.90
C LYS A 203 -40.76 -37.15 -5.94
#